data_AF-A0A315FYZ3-F1
#
_entry.id   AF-A0A315FYZ3-F1
#
_cell.length_a   1.000
_cell.length_b   1.000
_cell.length_c   1.000
_cell.angle_alpha   90.00
_cell.angle_beta   90.00
_cell.angle_gamma   90.00
#
_symmetry.space_group_name_H-M   'P 1'
#
loop_
_entity.id
_entity.type
_entity.pdbx_description
1 polymer ?
#
loop_
_entity_poly.entity_id
_entity_poly.type
_entity_poly.pdbx_seq_one_letter_code
_entity_poly.pdbx_strand_id
1 'polypeptide(L)' 'MIDPNRSYEQESIARAMCAGCNKQLAPDEIYVCAECVNEWLVYRDPNGDMTGDKDG' A
#
# COMPACT_ATOMS: atom_id res chain seq x y z
N MET A 1 -3.47 -27.24 31.02
CA MET A 1 -3.08 -27.47 29.61
C MET A 1 -3.17 -26.14 28.90
N ILE A 2 -2.06 -25.64 28.37
CA ILE A 2 -2.07 -24.49 27.45
C ILE A 2 -2.41 -25.06 26.09
N ASP A 3 -3.53 -24.63 25.54
CA ASP A 3 -3.95 -25.08 24.22
C ASP A 3 -2.95 -24.55 23.18
N PRO A 4 -2.14 -25.40 22.53
CA PRO A 4 -1.22 -24.95 21.47
C PRO A 4 -1.99 -24.37 20.29
N ASN A 5 -3.31 -24.63 20.22
CA ASN A 5 -4.19 -23.98 19.28
C ASN A 5 -4.30 -22.45 19.53
N ARG A 6 -4.25 -21.98 20.79
CA ARG A 6 -4.45 -20.55 21.08
C ARG A 6 -3.29 -19.65 20.60
N SER A 7 -2.08 -20.20 20.49
CA SER A 7 -0.90 -19.49 20.00
C SER A 7 -0.91 -19.29 18.49
N TYR A 8 -1.32 -20.29 17.68
CA TYR A 8 -1.34 -20.09 16.22
C TYR A 8 -2.41 -19.08 15.80
N GLU A 9 -3.55 -19.00 16.50
CA GLU A 9 -4.60 -18.01 16.17
C GLU A 9 -4.16 -16.58 16.47
N GLN A 10 -3.32 -16.37 17.48
CA GLN A 10 -2.76 -15.04 17.75
C GLN A 10 -1.71 -14.63 16.72
N GLU A 11 -0.99 -15.58 16.13
CA GLU A 11 0.05 -15.33 15.13
C GLU A 11 -0.50 -15.29 13.69
N SER A 12 -1.72 -15.77 13.43
CA SER A 12 -2.22 -16.02 12.07
C SER A 12 -2.93 -14.85 11.38
N ILE A 13 -2.95 -13.64 11.96
CA ILE A 13 -3.44 -12.45 11.25
C ILE A 13 -2.36 -12.00 10.25
N ALA A 14 -2.27 -12.71 9.13
CA ALA A 14 -1.49 -12.27 7.99
C ALA A 14 -2.10 -10.96 7.48
N ARG A 15 -1.42 -9.82 7.73
CA ARG A 15 -1.85 -8.53 7.18
C ARG A 15 -1.67 -8.54 5.66
N ALA A 16 -2.53 -7.78 4.98
CA ALA A 16 -2.47 -7.60 3.55
C ALA A 16 -1.10 -7.04 3.10
N MET A 17 -0.71 -7.37 1.88
CA MET A 17 0.55 -6.97 1.27
C MET A 17 0.30 -5.87 0.24
N CYS A 18 1.18 -4.88 0.20
CA CYS A 18 1.10 -3.77 -0.74
C CYS A 18 1.23 -4.27 -2.18
N ALA A 19 0.26 -3.95 -3.03
CA ALA A 19 0.27 -4.31 -4.45
C ALA A 19 1.43 -3.66 -5.25
N GLY A 20 2.03 -2.58 -4.75
CA GLY A 20 3.13 -1.88 -5.42
C GLY A 20 4.52 -2.41 -5.06
N CYS A 21 4.75 -2.79 -3.80
CA CYS A 21 6.10 -3.10 -3.30
C CYS A 21 6.20 -4.36 -2.43
N ASN A 22 5.11 -5.12 -2.26
CA ASN A 22 5.05 -6.34 -1.45
C ASN A 22 5.51 -6.18 0.01
N LYS A 23 5.45 -4.96 0.58
CA LYS A 23 5.61 -4.78 2.03
C LYS A 23 4.28 -5.01 2.74
N GLN A 24 4.35 -5.36 4.02
CA GLN A 24 3.16 -5.51 4.86
C GLN A 24 2.48 -4.15 5.06
N LEU A 25 1.16 -4.10 4.88
CA LEU A 25 0.36 -2.88 5.01
C LEU A 25 0.14 -2.49 6.48
N ALA A 26 0.02 -1.18 6.72
CA ALA A 26 -0.44 -0.65 8.00
C ALA A 26 -1.93 -1.01 8.24
N PRO A 27 -2.43 -0.96 9.49
CA PRO A 27 -3.80 -1.37 9.81
C PRO A 27 -4.90 -0.61 9.06
N ASP A 28 -4.60 0.61 8.63
CA ASP A 28 -5.47 1.54 7.91
C ASP A 28 -5.26 1.51 6.38
N GLU A 29 -4.29 0.73 5.88
CA GLU A 29 -4.02 0.59 4.45
C GLU A 29 -4.66 -0.71 3.90
N ILE A 30 -5.37 -0.61 2.78
CA ILE A 30 -6.17 -1.73 2.23
C ILE A 30 -5.53 -2.40 1.00
N TYR A 31 -4.87 -1.63 0.13
CA TYR A 31 -4.39 -2.13 -1.18
C TYR A 31 -2.92 -1.78 -1.46
N VAL A 32 -2.52 -0.57 -1.08
CA VAL A 32 -1.25 0.04 -1.45
C VAL A 32 -0.79 0.92 -0.30
N CYS A 33 0.51 0.97 -0.06
CA CYS A 33 1.07 1.82 0.98
C CYS A 33 1.13 3.30 0.56
N ALA A 34 1.22 4.20 1.54
CA ALA A 34 1.30 5.64 1.30
C ALA A 34 2.45 6.04 0.33
N GLU A 35 3.60 5.37 0.40
CA GLU A 35 4.73 5.60 -0.52
C GLU A 35 4.36 5.32 -1.98
N CYS A 36 3.79 4.14 -2.27
CA CYS A 36 3.39 3.78 -3.63
C CYS A 36 2.20 4.62 -4.12
N VAL A 37 1.29 5.05 -3.23
CA VAL A 37 0.23 6.01 -3.60
C VAL A 37 0.84 7.32 -4.07
N ASN A 38 1.79 7.88 -3.32
CA ASN A 38 2.46 9.13 -3.69
C ASN A 38 3.18 9.02 -5.03
N GLU A 39 3.90 7.91 -5.27
CA GLU A 39 4.54 7.67 -6.57
C GLU A 39 3.52 7.62 -7.72
N TRP A 40 2.38 6.97 -7.52
CA TRP A 40 1.35 6.88 -8.56
C TRP A 40 0.67 8.22 -8.81
N LEU A 41 0.46 9.04 -7.78
CA LEU A 41 -0.07 10.39 -7.96
C LEU A 41 0.89 11.30 -8.74
N VAL A 42 2.20 11.12 -8.59
CA VAL A 42 3.19 11.91 -9.35
C VAL A 42 3.32 11.41 -10.79
N TYR A 43 3.45 10.09 -11.00
CA TYR A 43 3.84 9.54 -12.30
C TYR A 43 2.68 8.95 -13.12
N ARG A 44 1.52 8.68 -12.51
CA ARG A 44 0.35 8.10 -13.18
C ARG A 44 -0.87 9.01 -13.18
N ASP A 45 -0.79 10.23 -12.63
CA ASP A 45 -1.86 11.20 -12.81
C ASP A 45 -1.91 11.58 -14.30
N PRO A 46 -2.99 11.25 -15.03
CA PRO A 46 -3.15 11.64 -16.43
C PRO A 46 -3.20 13.17 -16.60
N ASN A 47 -3.47 13.91 -15.51
CA ASN A 47 -3.44 15.37 -15.45
C ASN A 47 -2.10 15.92 -14.90
N GLY A 48 -1.16 15.04 -14.52
CA GLY A 48 0.14 15.42 -13.96
C GLY A 48 1.08 16.02 -15.00
N ASP A 49 0.81 15.79 -16.29
CA ASP A 49 1.49 16.46 -17.39
C ASP A 49 0.85 17.82 -17.70
N MET A 50 1.01 18.78 -16.77
CA MET A 50 0.74 20.20 -17.04
C MET A 50 1.92 20.89 -17.76
N THR A 51 2.69 20.19 -18.61
CA THR A 51 3.69 20.84 -19.49
C THR A 51 3.11 21.36 -20.81
N GLY A 52 1.78 21.41 -20.92
CA GLY A 52 1.07 21.74 -22.15
C GLY A 52 0.89 23.20 -22.53
N ASP A 53 1.42 24.20 -21.80
CA ASP A 53 1.33 25.59 -22.26
C ASP A 53 2.30 26.50 -21.50
N LYS A 54 3.40 26.94 -22.13
CA LYS A 54 3.98 28.29 -22.04
C LYS A 54 5.19 28.41 -22.99
N ASP A 55 4.93 28.45 -24.29
CA ASP A 55 5.80 29.19 -25.23
C ASP A 55 4.86 29.97 -26.15
N GLY A 56 4.75 31.27 -25.86
CA GLY A 56 4.01 32.24 -26.67
C GLY A 56 4.81 32.79 -27.84
#